data_AF-A0A660XYE6-F1
#
_entry.id   AF-A0A660XYE6-F1
#
_cell.length_a   1.000
_cell.length_b   1.000
_cell.length_c   1.000
_cell.angle_alpha   90.00
_cell.angle_beta   90.00
_cell.angle_gamma   90.00
#
_symmetry.space_group_name_H-M   'P 1'
#
loop_
_entity.id
_entity.type
_entity.pdbx_description
1 polymer ?
#
loop_
_entity_poly.entity_id
_entity_poly.type
_entity_poly.pdbx_seq_one_letter_code
_entity_poly.pdbx_strand_id
1 'polypeptide(L)'
;MFPEQALELLEEIEAELAELERWLRERLPSERRLPTSEETPDERFATVTLAEIYARQGLISEAMRILEDVALREPGQRDRAKALMERLRGIQEGTPYVPEAQR
;
A
#
# COMPACT_ATOMS: atom_id res chain seq x y z
N MET A 1 -45.45 -10.24 -22.30
CA MET A 1 -44.05 -9.81 -22.20
C MET A 1 -43.41 -10.76 -21.22
N PHE A 2 -42.52 -11.63 -21.70
CA PHE A 2 -42.17 -12.90 -21.07
C PHE A 2 -41.19 -12.66 -19.91
N PRO A 3 -41.64 -12.71 -18.65
CA PRO A 3 -40.77 -12.45 -17.51
C PRO A 3 -39.61 -13.45 -17.45
N GLU A 4 -39.80 -14.66 -17.98
CA GLU A 4 -38.80 -15.72 -18.06
C GLU A 4 -37.64 -15.35 -19.00
N GLN A 5 -37.92 -14.72 -20.14
CA GLN A 5 -36.88 -14.26 -21.08
C GLN A 5 -36.06 -13.10 -20.50
N ALA A 6 -36.68 -12.26 -19.66
CA ALA A 6 -35.97 -11.17 -19.00
C ALA A 6 -35.07 -11.69 -17.86
N LEU A 7 -35.48 -12.76 -17.18
CA LEU A 7 -34.69 -13.42 -16.14
C LEU A 7 -33.50 -14.17 -16.75
N GLU A 8 -33.71 -14.90 -17.84
CA GLU A 8 -32.65 -15.60 -18.58
C GLU A 8 -31.57 -14.61 -19.07
N LEU A 9 -31.98 -13.47 -19.62
CA LEU A 9 -31.06 -12.42 -20.05
C LEU A 9 -30.29 -11.80 -18.87
N LEU A 10 -30.91 -11.66 -17.71
CA LEU A 10 -30.24 -11.14 -16.51
C LEU A 10 -29.19 -12.13 -16.00
N GLU A 11 -29.49 -13.42 -15.98
CA GLU A 11 -28.55 -14.47 -15.58
C GLU A 11 -27.34 -14.54 -16.52
N GLU A 12 -27.56 -14.38 -17.83
CA GLU A 12 -26.47 -14.29 -18.81
C GLU A 12 -25.57 -13.07 -18.56
N ILE A 13 -26.15 -11.90 -18.32
CA ILE A 13 -25.40 -10.67 -18.03
C ILE A 13 -24.60 -10.81 -16.73
N GLU A 14 -25.19 -11.40 -15.69
CA GLU A 14 -24.51 -11.63 -14.40
C GLU A 14 -23.31 -12.59 -14.55
N ALA A 15 -23.45 -13.63 -15.38
CA ALA A 15 -22.37 -14.56 -15.68
C ALA A 15 -21.22 -13.88 -16.46
N GLU A 16 -21.54 -13.07 -17.47
CA GLU A 16 -20.55 -12.31 -18.23
C GLU A 16 -19.82 -11.27 -17.36
N LEU A 17 -20.54 -10.60 -16.45
CA LEU A 17 -19.94 -9.67 -15.49
C LEU A 17 -18.96 -10.38 -14.54
N ALA A 18 -19.34 -11.54 -14.00
CA ALA A 18 -18.47 -12.31 -13.12
C ALA A 18 -17.19 -12.81 -13.82
N GLU A 19 -17.27 -13.16 -15.11
CA GLU A 19 -16.12 -13.53 -15.91
C GLU A 19 -15.20 -12.33 -16.18
N LEU A 20 -15.77 -11.17 -16.51
CA LEU A 20 -15.02 -9.95 -16.71
C LEU A 20 -14.30 -9.51 -15.43
N GLU A 21 -14.96 -9.59 -14.28
CA GLU A 21 -14.36 -9.30 -12.97
C GLU A 21 -13.18 -10.23 -12.64
N ARG A 22 -13.34 -11.53 -12.92
CA ARG A 22 -12.25 -12.50 -12.76
C ARG A 22 -11.08 -12.18 -13.69
N TRP A 23 -11.36 -11.89 -14.95
CA TRP A 23 -10.34 -11.51 -15.94
C TRP A 23 -9.60 -10.23 -15.55
N LEU A 24 -10.32 -9.23 -15.05
CA LEU A 24 -9.74 -8.00 -14.53
C LEU A 24 -8.86 -8.29 -13.31
N ARG A 25 -9.32 -9.12 -12.37
CA ARG A 25 -8.56 -9.53 -11.18
C ARG A 25 -7.27 -10.29 -11.52
N GLU A 26 -7.29 -11.09 -12.58
CA GLU A 26 -6.14 -11.90 -13.00
C GLU A 26 -5.12 -11.11 -13.85
N ARG A 27 -5.58 -10.11 -14.62
CA ARG A 27 -4.72 -9.34 -15.53
C ARG A 27 -4.30 -7.99 -15.02
N LEU A 28 -5.01 -7.42 -14.06
CA LEU A 28 -4.50 -6.29 -13.29
C LEU A 28 -3.62 -6.89 -12.18
N PRO A 29 -2.28 -6.74 -12.23
CA PRO A 29 -1.48 -6.97 -11.03
C PRO A 29 -2.10 -6.08 -9.97
N SER A 30 -2.63 -6.71 -8.92
CA SER A 30 -3.48 -6.12 -7.87
C SER A 30 -3.35 -4.61 -7.86
N GLU A 31 -4.41 -3.91 -8.29
CA GLU A 31 -4.46 -2.45 -8.25
C GLU A 31 -3.73 -1.99 -7.01
N ARG A 32 -2.62 -1.29 -7.25
CA ARG A 32 -1.92 -0.45 -6.27
C ARG A 32 -2.97 0.02 -5.31
N ARG A 33 -2.96 -0.57 -4.10
CA ARG A 33 -3.84 -0.27 -2.98
C ARG A 33 -4.16 1.21 -3.06
N LEU A 34 -5.32 1.59 -3.60
CA LEU A 34 -5.68 2.99 -3.82
C LEU A 34 -5.54 3.64 -2.46
N PRO A 35 -4.50 4.47 -2.22
CA PRO A 35 -4.50 5.19 -0.98
C PRO A 35 -5.56 6.26 -1.22
N THR A 36 -6.69 6.14 -0.54
CA THR A 36 -7.46 7.32 -0.14
C THR A 36 -6.61 8.07 0.88
N SER A 37 -5.46 8.56 0.45
CA SER A 37 -4.71 9.59 1.13
C SER A 37 -4.58 10.67 0.09
N GLU A 38 -5.16 11.82 0.40
CA GLU A 38 -4.70 13.11 -0.09
C GLU A 38 -3.24 12.98 -0.54
N GLU A 39 -2.93 13.31 -1.80
CA GLU A 39 -1.54 13.40 -2.25
C GLU A 39 -0.81 14.29 -1.25
N THR A 40 -0.11 13.67 -0.29
CA THR A 40 0.68 14.43 0.66
C THR A 40 1.78 15.06 -0.19
N PRO A 41 2.07 16.37 -0.05
CA PRO A 41 3.14 17.05 -0.77
C PRO A 41 4.56 16.44 -0.61
N ASP A 42 4.66 15.28 0.05
CA ASP A 42 5.84 14.65 0.61
C ASP A 42 6.48 13.59 -0.31
N GLU A 43 5.83 13.18 -1.40
CA GLU A 43 6.43 12.21 -2.35
C GLU A 43 7.71 12.72 -3.02
N ARG A 44 7.94 14.04 -3.02
CA ARG A 44 9.18 14.66 -3.51
C ARG A 44 10.32 14.69 -2.47
N PHE A 45 10.01 14.42 -1.20
CA PHE A 45 10.95 14.51 -0.07
C PHE A 45 11.09 13.19 0.70
N ALA A 46 10.67 12.08 0.11
CA ALA A 46 10.84 10.75 0.67
C ALA A 46 12.32 10.51 1.01
N THR A 47 12.62 10.40 2.31
CA THR A 47 13.96 10.16 2.84
C THR A 47 13.87 9.22 4.04
N VAL A 48 14.96 8.52 4.35
CA VAL A 48 15.02 7.67 5.55
C VAL A 48 14.76 8.48 6.84
N THR A 49 15.23 9.72 6.89
CA THR A 49 15.02 10.61 8.04
C THR A 49 13.55 10.97 8.22
N LEU A 50 12.84 11.28 7.14
CA LEU A 50 11.40 11.55 7.20
C LEU A 50 10.62 10.34 7.69
N ALA A 51 10.94 9.15 7.17
CA ALA A 51 10.33 7.91 7.65
C ALA A 51 10.59 7.66 9.15
N GLU A 52 11.81 7.93 9.63
CA GLU A 52 12.13 7.80 11.05
C GLU A 52 11.32 8.77 11.92
N ILE A 53 11.11 10.02 11.45
CA ILE A 53 10.27 11.00 12.14
C ILE A 53 8.83 10.49 12.25
N TYR A 54 8.25 9.99 11.16
CA TYR A 54 6.89 9.43 11.16
C TYR A 54 6.78 8.19 12.04
N ALA A 55 7.77 7.29 12.01
CA ALA A 55 7.78 6.14 12.90
C ALA A 55 7.79 6.55 14.38
N ARG A 56 8.54 7.60 14.74
CA ARG A 56 8.57 8.15 16.11
C ARG A 56 7.26 8.82 16.53
N GLN A 57 6.42 9.21 15.58
CA GLN A 57 5.06 9.71 15.84
C GLN A 57 4.03 8.58 15.93
N GLY A 58 4.44 7.33 15.71
CA GLY A 58 3.55 6.17 15.61
C GLY A 58 2.90 6.01 14.24
N LEU A 59 3.28 6.82 13.24
CA LEU A 59 2.82 6.74 11.86
C LEU A 59 3.59 5.63 11.11
N ILE A 60 3.41 4.37 11.52
CA ILE A 60 4.24 3.24 11.08
C ILE A 60 4.00 2.93 9.61
N SER A 61 2.74 2.94 9.18
CA SER A 61 2.37 2.65 7.79
C SER A 61 2.94 3.69 6.82
N GLU A 62 2.89 4.97 7.20
CA GLU A 62 3.47 6.08 6.44
C GLU A 62 5.00 5.95 6.35
N ALA A 63 5.65 5.63 7.47
CA ALA A 63 7.08 5.41 7.53
C ALA A 63 7.53 4.25 6.63
N MET A 64 6.81 3.11 6.66
CA MET A 64 7.12 1.96 5.79
C MET A 64 6.98 2.32 4.31
N ARG A 65 5.92 3.03 3.92
CA ARG A 65 5.70 3.49 2.53
C ARG A 65 6.87 4.36 2.04
N ILE A 66 7.32 5.30 2.86
CA ILE A 66 8.46 6.17 2.52
C ILE A 66 9.75 5.35 2.37
N LEU A 67 9.98 4.35 3.23
CA LEU A 67 11.18 3.51 3.16
C LEU A 67 11.19 2.62 1.92
N GLU A 68 10.04 2.10 1.50
CA GLU A 68 9.90 1.36 0.25
C GLU A 68 10.26 2.26 -0.95
N ASP A 69 9.76 3.50 -0.98
CA ASP A 69 10.05 4.45 -2.05
C ASP A 69 11.54 4.84 -2.11
N VAL A 70 12.14 5.15 -0.95
CA VAL A 70 13.59 5.44 -0.83
C VAL A 70 14.42 4.24 -1.30
N ALA A 71 14.06 3.02 -0.91
CA ALA A 71 14.77 1.81 -1.30
C ALA A 71 14.71 1.53 -2.81
N LEU A 72 13.72 2.08 -3.53
CA LEU A 72 13.59 1.97 -4.98
C LEU A 72 14.35 3.08 -5.71
N ARG A 73 14.26 4.32 -5.24
CA ARG A 73 14.82 5.50 -5.91
C ARG A 73 16.30 5.73 -5.63
N GLU A 74 16.78 5.34 -4.44
CA GLU A 74 18.12 5.64 -3.97
C GLU A 74 18.89 4.36 -3.59
N PRO A 75 19.62 3.74 -4.54
CA PRO A 75 20.36 2.50 -4.27
C PRO A 75 21.36 2.60 -3.11
N GLY A 76 21.99 3.77 -2.91
CA GLY A 76 22.93 4.00 -1.80
C GLY A 76 22.28 4.06 -0.41
N GLN A 77 20.96 4.26 -0.35
CA GLN A 77 20.20 4.33 0.90
C GLN A 77 19.34 3.07 1.11
N ARG A 78 19.33 2.14 0.15
CA ARG A 78 18.50 0.94 0.16
C ARG A 78 18.72 0.07 1.39
N ASP A 79 19.97 -0.17 1.78
CA ASP A 79 20.27 -1.03 2.93
C ASP A 79 19.84 -0.38 4.25
N ARG A 80 20.01 0.95 4.36
CA ARG A 80 19.54 1.72 5.51
C ARG A 80 18.01 1.71 5.60
N ALA A 81 17.33 1.87 4.46
CA ALA A 81 15.88 1.83 4.40
C ALA A 81 15.35 0.46 4.82
N LYS A 82 15.95 -0.63 4.30
CA LYS A 82 15.63 -2.01 4.69
C LYS A 82 15.87 -2.28 6.17
N ALA A 83 17.02 -1.86 6.71
CA ALA A 83 17.31 -2.04 8.12
C ALA A 83 16.28 -1.35 9.02
N LEU A 84 15.82 -0.14 8.66
CA LEU A 84 14.77 0.52 9.40
C LEU A 84 13.42 -0.20 9.24
N MET A 85 13.04 -0.65 8.04
CA MET A 85 11.83 -1.45 7.85
C MET A 85 11.79 -2.70 8.73
N GLU A 86 12.92 -3.41 8.89
CA GLU A 86 13.00 -4.56 9.79
C GLU A 86 12.80 -4.18 11.27
N ARG A 87 13.31 -3.01 11.70
CA ARG A 87 13.10 -2.52 13.08
C ARG A 87 11.67 -2.09 13.34
N LEU A 88 10.97 -1.60 12.32
CA LEU A 88 9.56 -1.22 12.41
C LEU A 88 8.61 -2.43 12.31
N ARG A 89 9.13 -3.59 11.90
CA ARG A 89 8.31 -4.79 11.74
C ARG A 89 7.71 -5.20 13.09
N GLY A 90 6.38 -5.34 13.10
CA GLY A 90 5.64 -5.77 14.29
C GLY A 90 5.29 -4.63 15.26
N ILE A 91 5.72 -3.39 14.99
CA ILE A 91 5.20 -2.22 15.70
C ILE A 91 3.79 -1.93 15.19
N GLN A 92 2.84 -1.75 16.11
CA GLN A 92 1.46 -1.41 15.76
C GLN A 92 1.34 0.07 15.42
N GLU A 93 0.45 0.40 14.48
CA GLU A 93 0.09 1.79 14.17
C GLU A 93 -0.32 2.56 15.44
N GLY A 94 0.11 3.81 15.56
CA GLY A 94 -0.08 4.64 16.75
C GLY A 94 0.92 4.36 17.89
N THR A 95 1.76 3.31 17.80
CA THR A 95 2.82 3.05 18.78
C THR A 95 4.11 3.75 18.36
N PRO A 96 4.63 4.72 19.13
CA PRO A 96 5.87 5.41 18.79
C PRO A 96 7.07 4.46 18.71
N TYR A 97 7.78 4.47 17.59
CA TYR A 97 9.09 3.84 17.50
C TYR A 97 10.11 4.62 18.32
N VAL A 98 10.82 3.92 19.22
CA VAL A 98 11.94 4.48 19.98
C VAL A 98 13.21 3.79 19.50
N PRO A 99 14.14 4.51 18.83
CA PRO A 99 15.42 3.94 18.47
C PRO A 99 16.13 3.53 19.76
N GLU A 100 16.57 2.27 19.84
CA GLU A 100 17.50 1.85 20.88
C GLU A 100 18.71 2.77 20.79
N ALA A 101 18.90 3.61 21.82
CA ALA A 101 20.08 4.45 21.92
C ALA A 101 21.29 3.51 21.85
N GLN A 102 22.17 3.73 20.86
CA GLN A 102 23.44 3.03 20.75
C GLN A 102 24.16 3.20 22.10
N ARG A 103 24.20 2.12 22.89
CA ARG A 103 25.07 2.01 24.07
C ARG A 103 26.48 1.71 23.62
#